data_AF-A0A7Y2EXY7-F1
#
_entry.id   AF-A0A7Y2EXY7-F1
#
_cell.length_a   1.000
_cell.length_b   1.000
_cell.length_c   1.000
_cell.angle_alpha   90.00
_cell.angle_beta   90.00
_cell.angle_gamma   90.00
#
_symmetry.space_group_name_H-M   'P 1'
#
loop_
_entity.id
_entity.type
_entity.pdbx_description
1 polymer ?
#
loop_
_entity_poly.entity_id
_entity_poly.type
_entity_poly.pdbx_seq_one_letter_code
_entity_poly.pdbx_strand_id
1 'polypeptide(L)'
;MDVIEWLEKWYAKQCDGLWEDDHGVDITTMNNPGWQVRIELHGTPYSDIEVAWTAEENSETDWFGYKFEFAVFDAIGDPSKLKFLLEQFRKVIEAKDWADMA
;
A
#
# COMPACT_ATOMS: atom_id res chain seq x y z
N MET A 1 -5.12 -14.78 7.93
CA MET A 1 -5.59 -13.40 8.14
C MET A 1 -5.88 -12.82 6.77
N ASP A 2 -7.11 -12.35 6.56
CA ASP A 2 -7.44 -11.63 5.32
C ASP A 2 -6.70 -10.27 5.30
N VAL A 3 -6.56 -9.68 4.11
CA VAL A 3 -5.79 -8.44 3.94
C VAL A 3 -6.38 -7.25 4.70
N ILE A 4 -7.71 -7.20 4.88
CA ILE A 4 -8.34 -6.11 5.64
C ILE A 4 -7.99 -6.23 7.13
N GLU A 5 -8.13 -7.42 7.71
CA GLU A 5 -7.70 -7.68 9.10
C GLU A 5 -6.19 -7.43 9.30
N TRP A 6 -5.38 -7.71 8.28
CA TRP A 6 -3.95 -7.41 8.30
C TRP A 6 -3.70 -5.90 8.31
N LEU A 7 -4.40 -5.16 7.44
CA LEU A 7 -4.27 -3.71 7.33
C LEU A 7 -4.73 -3.00 8.60
N GLU A 8 -5.83 -3.45 9.22
CA GLU A 8 -6.31 -2.94 10.52
C GLU A 8 -5.22 -3.06 11.59
N LYS A 9 -4.55 -4.23 11.66
CA LYS A 9 -3.46 -4.45 12.62
C LYS A 9 -2.20 -3.67 12.27
N TRP A 10 -1.88 -3.54 10.98
CA TRP A 10 -0.74 -2.74 10.55
C TRP A 10 -0.94 -1.26 10.91
N TYR A 11 -2.12 -0.71 10.61
CA TYR A 11 -2.50 0.66 10.93
C TYR A 11 -2.43 0.92 12.44
N ALA A 12 -3.05 0.04 13.25
CA ALA A 12 -3.02 0.17 14.71
C ALA A 12 -1.61 0.12 15.31
N LYS A 13 -0.64 -0.51 14.63
CA LYS A 13 0.77 -0.51 15.04
C LYS A 13 1.49 0.81 14.69
N GLN A 14 1.01 1.56 13.71
CA GLN A 14 1.59 2.85 13.36
C GLN A 14 1.06 3.98 14.24
N CYS A 15 -0.16 3.84 14.78
CA CYS A 15 -0.73 4.82 15.71
C CYS A 15 0.11 4.91 17.00
N ASP A 16 0.81 6.02 17.15
CA ASP A 16 1.71 6.30 18.27
C ASP A 16 1.35 7.61 19.01
N GLY A 17 0.25 8.28 18.62
CA GLY A 17 -0.18 9.56 19.15
C GLY A 17 0.21 10.76 18.28
N LEU A 18 1.00 10.56 17.21
CA LEU A 18 1.42 11.59 16.27
C LEU A 18 1.15 11.16 14.83
N TRP A 19 1.47 9.91 14.50
CA TRP A 19 1.36 9.42 13.13
C TRP A 19 -0.08 9.53 12.61
N GLU A 20 -1.07 9.18 13.43
CA GLU A 20 -2.49 9.23 13.03
C GLU A 20 -3.06 10.64 12.82
N ASP A 21 -2.36 11.68 13.28
CA ASP A 21 -2.80 13.08 13.10
C ASP A 21 -2.41 13.62 11.71
N ASP A 22 -1.24 13.22 11.19
CA ASP A 22 -0.64 13.75 9.96
C ASP A 22 -0.56 12.74 8.80
N HIS A 23 -0.75 11.45 9.09
CA HIS A 23 -0.55 10.35 8.16
C HIS A 23 -1.73 9.36 8.19
N GLY A 24 -1.84 8.53 7.14
CA GLY A 24 -2.97 7.62 7.06
C GLY A 24 -2.99 6.72 5.84
N VAL A 25 -4.17 6.13 5.63
CA VAL A 25 -4.51 5.22 4.54
C VAL A 25 -5.68 5.81 3.78
N ASP A 26 -5.44 6.20 2.53
CA ASP A 26 -6.47 6.67 1.61
C ASP A 26 -6.81 5.59 0.60
N ILE A 27 -8.09 5.23 0.53
CA ILE A 27 -8.64 4.36 -0.50
C ILE A 27 -9.75 5.13 -1.21
N THR A 28 -9.49 5.53 -2.45
CA THR A 28 -10.39 6.39 -3.23
C THR A 28 -10.71 5.77 -4.58
N THR A 29 -11.75 6.27 -5.24
CA THR A 29 -12.11 5.88 -6.60
C THR A 29 -11.56 6.87 -7.62
N MET A 30 -11.29 6.39 -8.84
CA MET A 30 -10.79 7.20 -9.94
C MET A 30 -11.80 7.37 -11.07
N ASN A 31 -11.61 8.40 -11.89
CA ASN A 31 -12.48 8.73 -13.03
C ASN A 31 -12.40 7.71 -14.19
N ASN A 32 -11.26 7.03 -14.36
CA ASN A 32 -11.16 5.82 -15.19
C ASN A 32 -11.38 4.64 -14.24
N PRO A 33 -12.56 3.97 -14.27
CA PRO A 33 -13.08 3.25 -13.11
C PRO A 33 -12.03 2.37 -12.46
N GLY A 34 -11.81 2.59 -11.17
CA GLY A 34 -10.72 1.93 -10.48
C GLY A 34 -10.53 2.48 -9.08
N TRP A 35 -9.53 1.92 -8.42
CA TRP A 35 -9.10 2.28 -7.07
C TRP A 35 -7.78 3.01 -7.13
N GLN A 36 -7.62 3.99 -6.27
CA GLN A 36 -6.32 4.46 -5.81
C GLN A 36 -6.18 4.09 -4.33
N VAL A 37 -5.02 3.53 -3.98
CA VAL A 37 -4.62 3.24 -2.61
C VAL A 37 -3.33 4.02 -2.35
N ARG A 38 -3.37 4.90 -1.36
CA ARG A 38 -2.21 5.67 -0.91
C ARG A 38 -2.01 5.45 0.59
N ILE A 39 -0.83 4.99 0.98
CA ILE A 39 -0.49 4.71 2.38
C ILE A 39 0.81 5.43 2.72
N GLU A 40 0.74 6.32 3.70
CA GLU A 40 1.90 7.03 4.24
C GLU A 40 2.78 6.08 5.06
N LEU A 41 4.10 6.19 4.93
CA LEU A 41 5.09 5.40 5.68
C LEU A 41 6.10 6.30 6.39
N HIS A 42 5.97 7.62 6.26
CA HIS A 42 6.81 8.57 6.97
C HIS A 42 6.70 8.35 8.48
N GLY A 43 7.83 8.41 9.18
CA GLY A 43 7.90 8.11 10.62
C GLY A 43 7.76 6.64 10.99
N THR A 44 7.50 5.73 10.04
CA THR A 44 7.45 4.29 10.28
C THR A 44 8.79 3.60 9.95
N PRO A 45 9.02 2.36 10.43
CA PRO A 45 10.18 1.55 10.05
C PRO A 45 10.29 1.25 8.54
N TYR A 46 9.25 1.54 7.76
CA TYR A 46 9.16 1.24 6.33
C TYR A 46 9.43 2.47 5.44
N SER A 47 9.86 3.58 6.04
CA SER A 47 10.08 4.86 5.34
C SER A 47 11.21 4.83 4.30
N ASP A 48 12.11 3.86 4.38
CA ASP A 48 13.25 3.65 3.48
C ASP A 48 12.96 2.67 2.32
N ILE A 49 11.76 2.07 2.28
CA ILE A 49 11.39 1.17 1.19
C ILE A 49 11.26 1.96 -0.11
N GLU A 50 12.03 1.55 -1.11
CA GLU A 50 11.88 2.01 -2.49
C GLU A 50 11.57 0.85 -3.43
N VAL A 51 10.48 1.01 -4.18
CA VAL A 51 10.07 0.07 -5.23
C VAL A 51 9.74 0.91 -6.45
N ALA A 52 10.53 0.76 -7.50
CA ALA A 52 10.26 1.38 -8.78
C ALA A 52 8.87 0.97 -9.30
N TRP A 53 8.26 1.84 -10.09
CA TRP A 53 6.95 1.62 -10.67
C TRP A 53 6.82 0.23 -11.30
N THR A 54 5.96 -0.59 -10.72
CA THR A 54 5.67 -1.96 -11.15
C THR A 54 4.21 -2.02 -11.58
N ALA A 55 3.96 -2.36 -12.85
CA ALA A 55 2.63 -2.33 -13.43
C ALA A 55 2.42 -3.46 -14.46
N GLU A 56 1.16 -3.85 -14.62
CA GLU A 56 0.70 -4.79 -15.64
C GLU A 56 -0.63 -4.28 -16.20
N GLU A 57 -0.77 -4.32 -17.52
CA GLU A 57 -1.98 -3.91 -18.23
C GLU A 57 -2.30 -4.97 -19.29
N ASN A 58 -3.15 -5.92 -18.93
CA ASN A 58 -3.60 -6.99 -19.81
C ASN A 58 -4.79 -6.55 -20.67
N SER A 59 -5.62 -5.65 -20.15
CA SER A 59 -6.76 -5.05 -20.83
C SER A 59 -7.25 -3.79 -20.10
N GLU A 60 -8.21 -3.08 -20.68
CA GLU A 60 -8.89 -1.92 -20.05
C GLU A 60 -9.58 -2.26 -18.71
N THR A 61 -9.83 -3.54 -18.44
CA THR A 61 -10.49 -4.04 -17.21
C THR A 61 -9.64 -5.01 -16.41
N ASP A 62 -8.35 -5.12 -16.73
CA ASP A 62 -7.39 -5.94 -16.00
C ASP A 62 -6.03 -5.25 -16.00
N TRP A 63 -5.85 -4.33 -15.05
CA TRP A 63 -4.66 -3.52 -14.95
C TRP A 63 -4.39 -3.06 -13.52
N PHE A 64 -3.11 -2.90 -13.20
CA PHE A 64 -2.67 -2.31 -11.95
C PHE A 64 -1.30 -1.65 -12.10
N GLY A 65 -0.96 -0.81 -11.15
CA GLY A 65 0.41 -0.36 -10.93
C GLY A 65 0.61 0.09 -9.49
N TYR A 66 1.82 -0.09 -8.97
CA TYR A 66 2.19 0.42 -7.66
C TYR A 66 3.66 0.80 -7.59
N LYS A 67 4.00 1.63 -6.61
CA LYS A 67 5.35 1.99 -6.24
C LYS A 67 5.45 2.26 -4.74
N PHE A 68 6.68 2.22 -4.24
CA PHE A 68 7.04 2.81 -2.97
C PHE A 68 8.05 3.92 -3.28
N GLU A 69 7.71 5.16 -2.99
CA GLU A 69 8.56 6.32 -3.26
C GLU A 69 8.27 7.42 -2.25
N PHE A 70 9.32 8.10 -1.77
CA PHE A 70 9.20 9.19 -0.78
C PHE A 70 8.39 8.81 0.47
N ALA A 71 8.62 7.59 0.98
CA ALA A 71 7.89 7.02 2.12
C ALA A 71 6.37 6.95 1.90
N VAL A 72 5.92 6.71 0.67
CA VAL A 72 4.51 6.50 0.33
C VAL A 72 4.39 5.24 -0.53
N PHE A 73 3.46 4.36 -0.15
CA PHE A 73 2.93 3.36 -1.08
C PHE A 73 1.82 4.00 -1.89
N ASP A 74 1.98 4.09 -3.20
CA ASP A 74 0.98 4.64 -4.13
C ASP A 74 0.66 3.57 -5.18
N ALA A 75 -0.61 3.22 -5.27
CA ALA A 75 -1.08 2.13 -6.10
C ALA A 75 -2.42 2.45 -6.75
N ILE A 76 -2.59 2.00 -7.98
CA ILE A 76 -3.82 2.14 -8.75
C ILE A 76 -4.16 0.81 -9.41
N GLY A 77 -5.45 0.58 -9.67
CA GLY A 77 -5.88 -0.58 -10.41
C GLY A 77 -7.34 -0.49 -10.81
N ASP A 78 -7.75 -1.38 -11.71
CA ASP A 78 -9.12 -1.51 -12.16
C ASP A 78 -10.10 -1.82 -10.99
N PRO A 79 -11.43 -1.77 -11.20
CA PRO A 79 -12.42 -1.90 -10.13
C PRO A 79 -12.34 -3.21 -9.32
N SER A 80 -11.72 -4.26 -9.87
CA SER A 80 -11.54 -5.55 -9.21
C SER A 80 -10.27 -5.64 -8.35
N LYS A 81 -9.35 -4.66 -8.44
CA LYS A 81 -7.98 -4.78 -7.90
C LYS A 81 -7.79 -4.32 -6.48
N LEU A 82 -8.78 -3.74 -5.80
CA LEU A 82 -8.59 -3.22 -4.44
C LEU A 82 -7.89 -4.23 -3.51
N LYS A 83 -8.40 -5.46 -3.43
CA LYS A 83 -7.76 -6.52 -2.63
C LYS A 83 -6.33 -6.80 -3.09
N PHE A 84 -6.11 -6.88 -4.39
CA PHE A 84 -4.80 -7.14 -4.97
C PHE A 84 -3.77 -6.06 -4.60
N LEU A 85 -4.15 -4.78 -4.68
CA LEU A 85 -3.27 -3.65 -4.33
C LEU A 85 -2.86 -3.72 -2.85
N LEU A 86 -3.82 -4.01 -1.95
CA LEU A 86 -3.54 -4.18 -0.52
C LEU A 86 -2.62 -5.39 -0.25
N GLU A 87 -2.76 -6.47 -1.01
CA GLU A 87 -1.87 -7.64 -0.89
C GLU A 87 -0.45 -7.33 -1.40
N GLN A 88 -0.29 -6.46 -2.41
CA GLN A 88 1.05 -6.00 -2.83
C GLN A 88 1.72 -5.17 -1.73
N PHE A 89 0.98 -4.26 -1.10
CA PHE A 89 1.47 -3.51 0.05
C PHE A 89 1.95 -4.45 1.15
N ARG A 90 1.07 -5.36 1.60
CA ARG A 90 1.38 -6.36 2.61
C ARG A 90 2.64 -7.16 2.30
N LYS A 91 2.75 -7.67 1.08
CA LYS A 91 3.89 -8.50 0.65
C LYS A 91 5.22 -7.77 0.81
N VAL A 92 5.26 -6.48 0.47
CA VAL A 92 6.49 -5.68 0.57
C VAL A 92 6.84 -5.41 2.04
N ILE A 93 5.85 -5.07 2.87
CA ILE A 93 6.04 -4.85 4.31
C ILE A 93 6.58 -6.12 5.00
N GLU A 94 5.93 -7.28 4.77
CA GLU A 94 6.36 -8.54 5.38
C GLU A 94 7.76 -8.98 4.89
N ALA A 95 8.12 -8.66 3.64
CA ALA A 95 9.46 -8.93 3.12
C ALA A 95 10.54 -8.07 3.80
N LYS A 96 10.23 -6.79 4.10
CA LYS A 96 11.12 -5.89 4.86
C LYS A 96 11.28 -6.38 6.30
N ASP A 97 10.19 -6.74 6.97
CA ASP A 97 10.24 -7.33 8.32
C ASP A 97 11.15 -8.57 8.36
N TRP A 98 11.04 -9.45 7.36
CA TRP A 98 11.90 -10.62 7.26
C TRP A 98 13.38 -10.27 7.06
N ALA A 99 13.67 -9.28 6.21
CA ALA A 99 15.04 -8.85 5.94
C ALA A 99 15.72 -8.22 7.16
N ASP A 100 14.98 -7.49 7.99
CA ASP A 100 15.51 -6.86 9.21
C ASP A 100 15.70 -7.85 10.38
N MET A 101 15.11 -9.04 10.30
CA MET A 101 15.31 -10.14 11.26
C MET A 101 16.51 -11.05 10.92
N ALA A 102 17.06 -10.95 9.71
CA ALA A 102 18.13 -11.81 9.19
C ALA A 102 19.52 -11.23 9.47
#